data_AF-A0A6P1VC83-F1
#
_entry.id   AF-A0A6P1VC83-F1
#
_cell.length_a   1.000
_cell.length_b   1.000
_cell.length_c   1.000
_cell.angle_alpha   90.00
_cell.angle_beta   90.00
_cell.angle_gamma   90.00
#
_symmetry.space_group_name_H-M   'P 1'
#
loop_
_entity.id
_entity.type
_entity.pdbx_description
1 polymer ?
#
loop_
_entity_poly.entity_id
_entity_poly.type
_entity_poly.pdbx_seq_one_letter_code
_entity_poly.pdbx_strand_id
1 'polypeptide(L)'
;MTSKPTISAAEITKALDFRHACKKFDADKKISDQDMKLILEAIRLTPTSYGFEQFDVIVTQDQQLRQGLKKCAPINKTSRALMPVIS
;
A
#
# COMPACT_ATOMS: atom_id res chain seq x y z
N MET A 1 -29.66 10.27 -4.22
CA MET A 1 -29.64 8.89 -3.71
C MET A 1 -28.86 8.04 -4.70
N THR A 2 -27.59 7.74 -4.42
CA THR A 2 -26.77 6.89 -5.29
C THR A 2 -27.06 5.43 -4.96
N SER A 3 -27.46 4.65 -5.96
CA SER A 3 -27.61 3.19 -5.83
C SER A 3 -26.31 2.57 -5.36
N LYS A 4 -26.39 1.55 -4.49
CA LYS A 4 -25.23 0.80 -4.01
C LYS A 4 -24.42 0.29 -5.22
N PRO A 5 -23.11 0.62 -5.33
CA PRO A 5 -22.29 0.07 -6.39
C PRO A 5 -22.21 -1.45 -6.24
N THR A 6 -22.33 -2.17 -7.36
CA THR A 6 -22.26 -3.63 -7.39
C THR A 6 -20.90 -4.04 -7.94
N ILE A 7 -20.08 -4.67 -7.10
CA ILE A 7 -18.81 -5.31 -7.45
C ILE A 7 -19.04 -6.82 -7.31
N SER A 8 -18.58 -7.62 -8.27
CA SER A 8 -18.75 -9.08 -8.19
C SER A 8 -17.86 -9.68 -7.11
N ALA A 9 -18.34 -10.74 -6.45
CA ALA A 9 -17.55 -11.45 -5.43
C ALA A 9 -16.23 -11.98 -6.01
N ALA A 10 -16.25 -12.46 -7.26
CA ALA A 10 -15.07 -12.98 -7.95
C ALA A 10 -13.97 -11.92 -8.14
N GLU A 11 -14.32 -10.68 -8.48
CA GLU A 11 -13.35 -9.58 -8.62
C GLU A 11 -12.75 -9.21 -7.26
N ILE A 12 -13.55 -9.24 -6.18
CA ILE A 12 -13.06 -9.01 -4.81
C ILE A 12 -12.05 -10.10 -4.42
N THR A 13 -12.40 -11.38 -4.60
CA THR A 13 -11.51 -12.51 -4.30
C THR A 13 -10.20 -12.39 -5.07
N LYS A 14 -10.27 -12.13 -6.38
CA LYS A 14 -9.08 -11.96 -7.22
C LYS A 14 -8.16 -10.83 -6.74
N ALA A 15 -8.72 -9.69 -6.33
CA ALA A 15 -7.93 -8.58 -5.79
C ALA A 15 -7.26 -8.94 -4.45
N LEU A 16 -7.97 -9.67 -3.59
CA LEU A 16 -7.46 -10.11 -2.29
C LEU A 16 -6.37 -11.17 -2.42
N ASP A 17 -6.52 -12.13 -3.33
CA ASP A 17 -5.52 -13.18 -3.62
C ASP A 17 -4.26 -12.60 -4.27
N PHE A 18 -4.41 -11.59 -5.14
CA PHE A 18 -3.28 -10.90 -5.75
C PHE A 18 -2.43 -10.14 -4.71
N ARG A 19 -3.06 -9.57 -3.67
CA ARG A 19 -2.37 -8.76 -2.67
C ARG A 19 -1.48 -9.62 -1.77
N HIS A 20 -0.18 -9.34 -1.78
CA HIS A 20 0.81 -10.00 -0.93
C HIS A 20 1.85 -9.00 -0.39
N ALA A 21 2.59 -9.39 0.65
CA ALA A 21 3.66 -8.58 1.21
C ALA A 21 4.88 -8.58 0.26
N CYS A 22 5.03 -7.53 -0.54
CA CYS A 22 6.12 -7.38 -1.49
C CYS A 22 7.35 -6.68 -0.87
N LYS A 23 8.54 -7.29 -1.01
CA LYS A 23 9.83 -6.74 -0.51
C LYS A 23 10.78 -6.26 -1.62
N LYS A 24 10.45 -6.56 -2.88
CA LYS A 24 11.28 -6.24 -4.04
C LYS A 24 10.41 -5.55 -5.09
N PHE A 25 10.75 -4.30 -5.38
CA PHE A 25 10.06 -3.49 -6.36
C PHE A 25 10.94 -3.28 -7.59
N ASP A 26 10.31 -3.19 -8.75
CA ASP A 26 10.96 -2.77 -9.98
C ASP A 26 11.26 -1.26 -9.89
N ALA A 27 12.52 -0.87 -10.08
CA ALA A 27 12.96 0.51 -9.88
C ALA A 27 12.43 1.45 -10.97
N ASP A 28 12.18 0.91 -12.16
CA ASP A 28 11.77 1.67 -13.35
C ASP A 28 10.25 1.81 -13.44
N LYS A 29 9.49 1.02 -12.68
CA LYS A 29 8.04 1.12 -12.61
C LYS A 29 7.63 2.10 -11.53
N LYS A 30 6.99 3.20 -11.95
CA LYS A 30 6.37 4.18 -11.06
C LYS A 30 4.85 4.05 -11.11
N ILE A 31 4.23 4.33 -9.97
CA ILE A 31 2.77 4.46 -9.87
C ILE A 31 2.38 5.77 -10.55
N SER A 32 1.30 5.76 -11.34
CA SER A 32 0.79 6.98 -11.97
C SER A 32 0.22 7.95 -10.93
N ASP A 33 0.15 9.25 -11.25
CA ASP A 33 -0.44 10.24 -10.35
C ASP A 33 -1.93 9.95 -10.06
N GLN A 34 -2.64 9.41 -11.06
CA GLN A 34 -4.03 9.02 -10.93
C GLN A 34 -4.20 7.87 -9.92
N ASP A 35 -3.38 6.82 -10.04
CA ASP A 35 -3.43 5.68 -9.11
C ASP A 35 -2.98 6.10 -7.70
N MET A 36 -1.97 6.97 -7.60
CA MET A 36 -1.53 7.52 -6.31
C MET A 36 -2.66 8.29 -5.63
N LYS A 37 -3.37 9.15 -6.38
CA LYS A 37 -4.54 9.88 -5.86
C LYS A 37 -5.64 8.92 -5.39
N LEU A 38 -5.90 7.85 -6.14
CA LEU A 38 -6.86 6.82 -5.76
C LEU A 38 -6.48 6.15 -4.44
N ILE A 39 -5.20 5.79 -4.26
CA ILE A 39 -4.70 5.17 -3.02
C ILE A 39 -4.90 6.12 -1.82
N LEU A 40 -4.53 7.39 -1.97
CA LEU A 40 -4.67 8.38 -0.90
C LEU A 40 -6.13 8.62 -0.54
N GLU A 41 -7.01 8.69 -1.53
CA GLU A 41 -8.45 8.85 -1.30
C GLU A 41 -9.05 7.61 -0.63
N ALA A 42 -8.61 6.40 -0.98
CA ALA A 42 -9.03 5.18 -0.31
C ALA A 42 -8.63 5.17 1.17
N ILE A 43 -7.41 5.66 1.50
CA ILE A 43 -6.97 5.80 2.90
C ILE A 43 -7.87 6.80 3.63
N ARG A 44 -8.13 7.97 3.03
CA ARG A 44 -9.00 9.02 3.62
C ARG A 44 -10.42 8.52 3.91
N LEU A 45 -10.95 7.65 3.06
CA LEU A 45 -12.30 7.08 3.21
C LEU A 45 -12.37 5.88 4.16
N THR A 46 -11.25 5.44 4.72
CA THR A 46 -11.19 4.27 5.61
C THR A 46 -11.87 4.61 6.95
N PRO A 47 -12.78 3.74 7.46
CA PRO A 47 -13.41 3.98 8.74
C PRO A 47 -12.38 3.94 9.87
N THR A 48 -12.46 4.90 10.79
CA THR A 48 -11.67 4.93 12.03
C THR A 48 -12.58 4.83 13.24
N SER A 49 -12.04 4.33 14.37
CA SER A 49 -12.79 4.31 15.62
C SER A 49 -13.28 5.73 15.94
N TYR A 50 -14.59 5.86 16.20
CA TYR A 50 -15.25 7.15 16.42
C TYR A 50 -15.13 8.20 15.29
N GLY A 51 -14.60 7.84 14.12
CA GLY A 51 -14.39 8.78 13.01
C GLY A 51 -13.31 9.84 13.29
N PHE A 52 -12.37 9.57 14.19
CA PHE A 52 -11.38 10.58 14.59
C PHE A 52 -10.23 10.79 13.60
N GLU A 53 -10.09 9.92 12.60
CA GLU A 53 -9.10 10.07 11.52
C GLU A 53 -7.67 10.37 12.04
N GLN A 54 -7.27 9.73 13.15
CA GLN A 54 -6.02 10.03 13.88
C GLN A 54 -4.78 9.43 13.21
N PHE A 55 -4.54 9.78 11.95
CA PHE A 55 -3.31 9.40 11.25
C PHE A 55 -2.91 10.44 10.20
N ASP A 56 -1.61 10.56 9.98
CA ASP A 56 -1.04 11.30 8.85
C ASP A 56 -0.47 10.32 7.83
N VAL A 57 -0.66 10.62 6.55
CA VAL A 57 -0.05 9.86 5.44
C VAL A 57 1.11 10.66 4.87
N ILE A 58 2.33 10.22 5.16
CA ILE A 58 3.55 10.88 4.66
C ILE A 58 4.00 10.22 3.36
N VAL A 59 3.83 10.91 2.23
CA VAL A 59 4.32 10.47 0.92
C VAL A 59 5.73 11.01 0.69
N THR A 60 6.74 10.16 0.86
CA THR A 60 8.15 10.55 0.66
C THR A 60 8.70 10.08 -0.68
N GLN A 61 9.12 11.01 -1.55
CA GLN A 61 9.90 10.72 -2.76
C GLN A 61 11.38 11.15 -2.64
N ASP A 62 11.73 11.90 -1.60
CA ASP A 62 13.09 12.38 -1.38
C ASP A 62 14.06 11.21 -1.13
N GLN A 63 15.15 11.20 -1.89
CA GLN A 63 16.11 10.09 -1.83
C GLN A 63 16.94 10.10 -0.54
N GLN A 64 17.29 11.29 -0.03
CA GLN A 64 18.13 11.41 1.16
C GLN A 64 17.38 10.91 2.41
N LEU A 65 16.12 11.32 2.57
CA LEU A 65 15.23 10.86 3.62
C LEU A 65 15.04 9.34 3.56
N ARG A 66 14.78 8.78 2.38
CA ARG A 66 14.66 7.33 2.19
C ARG A 66 15.94 6.57 2.58
N GLN A 67 17.11 7.11 2.27
CA GLN A 67 18.39 6.53 2.70
C GLN A 67 18.57 6.59 4.22
N GLY A 68 18.15 7.69 4.86
CA GLY A 68 18.11 7.81 6.32
C GLY A 68 17.24 6.74 6.96
N LEU A 69 16.00 6.58 6.49
CA LEU A 69 15.04 5.59 6.99
C LEU A 69 15.55 4.15 6.89
N LYS A 70 16.27 3.80 5.81
CA LYS A 70 16.88 2.47 5.64
C LYS A 70 17.85 2.09 6.76
N LYS A 71 18.52 3.06 7.40
CA LYS A 71 19.44 2.80 8.52
C LYS A 71 18.69 2.35 9.78
N CYS A 72 17.49 2.88 9.99
CA CYS A 72 16.67 2.63 11.18
C CYS A 72 15.65 1.48 11.00
N ALA A 73 15.47 0.96 9.78
CA ALA A 73 14.53 -0.13 9.47
C ALA A 73 15.23 -1.42 8.99
N PRO A 74 16.01 -2.11 9.85
CA PRO A 74 16.90 -3.21 9.44
C PRO A 74 16.17 -4.47 8.96
N ILE A 75 14.96 -4.76 9.47
CA ILE A 75 14.16 -5.94 9.10
C ILE A 75 13.59 -5.81 7.67
N ASN A 76 13.45 -4.57 7.18
CA ASN A 76 12.97 -4.28 5.83
C ASN A 76 14.11 -4.25 4.80
N LYS A 77 15.36 -4.51 5.22
CA LYS A 77 16.46 -4.71 4.28
C LYS A 77 16.16 -5.97 3.48
N THR A 78 16.32 -5.88 2.16
CA THR A 78 16.21 -7.02 1.25
C THR A 78 17.38 -7.97 1.50
N SER A 79 17.33 -8.76 2.58
CA SER A 79 18.23 -9.88 2.77
C SER A 79 17.73 -11.04 1.91
N ARG A 80 18.66 -11.62 1.16
CA ARG A 80 18.47 -12.72 0.22
C ARG A 80 18.11 -14.00 1.00
N ALA A 81 16.82 -14.24 1.25
CA ALA A 81 16.25 -15.58 1.45
C ALA A 81 14.72 -15.46 1.48
N LEU A 82 14.08 -16.31 0.68
CA LEU A 82 12.63 -16.44 0.52
C LEU A 82 11.96 -16.64 1.89
N MET A 83 11.05 -15.73 2.27
CA MET A 83 10.01 -16.11 3.21
C MET A 83 9.00 -16.94 2.42
N PRO A 84 8.67 -18.17 2.83
CA PRO A 84 7.62 -18.92 2.17
C PRO A 84 6.31 -18.16 2.38
N VAL A 85 5.64 -17.90 1.26
CA VAL A 85 4.25 -17.47 1.26
C VAL A 85 3.48 -18.60 1.94
N ILE A 86 2.93 -18.33 3.12
CA ILE A 86 2.00 -19.27 3.75
C ILE A 86 0.75 -19.25 2.86
N SER A 87 0.55 -20.37 2.16
CA SER A 87 -0.65 -20.65 1.37
C SER A 87 -1.79 -21.06 2.28
#